data_AF-A0A7S3LCZ3-F1
#
_entry.id   AF-A0A7S3LCZ3-F1
#
_cell.length_a   1.000
_cell.length_b   1.000
_cell.length_c   1.000
_cell.angle_alpha   90.00
_cell.angle_beta   90.00
_cell.angle_gamma   90.00
#
_symmetry.space_group_name_H-M   'P 1'
#
loop_
_entity.id
_entity.type
_entity.pdbx_description
1 polymer ?
#
loop_
_entity_poly.entity_id
_entity_poly.type
_entity_poly.pdbx_seq_one_letter_code
_entity_poly.pdbx_strand_id
1 'polypeptide(L)'
;GQTLSGILNLDETQGDDDTTDLKEPLLLIDTAGCALHEQVNAAGSRFNEGEAEIVRQHVAKLMQHGLTAPQIAVITPYNGQVETLRNMLLSEYPKLEIRSVDGFQGGERPVVV
;
A
#
# COMPACT_ATOMS: atom_id res chain seq x y z
N GLY A 1 -1.60 12.30 13.98
CA GLY A 1 -1.68 11.35 12.85
C GLY A 1 -2.36 12.07 11.72
N GLN A 2 -1.83 11.96 10.50
CA GLN A 2 -2.50 12.48 9.31
C GLN A 2 -3.82 11.71 9.10
N THR A 3 -4.85 12.40 8.59
CA THR A 3 -6.14 11.78 8.27
C THR A 3 -6.04 11.04 6.94
N LEU A 4 -6.85 9.99 6.76
CA LEU A 4 -6.96 9.28 5.47
C LEU A 4 -7.24 10.22 4.30
N SER A 5 -8.02 11.27 4.51
CA SER A 5 -8.29 12.30 3.50
C SER A 5 -7.03 13.07 3.06
N GLY A 6 -6.10 13.33 3.99
CA GLY A 6 -4.84 14.01 3.70
C GLY A 6 -3.79 13.09 3.06
N ILE A 7 -3.89 11.78 3.27
CA ILE A 7 -3.01 10.78 2.64
C ILE A 7 -3.51 10.39 1.24
N LEU A 8 -4.83 10.34 1.06
CA LEU A 8 -5.48 9.99 -0.21
C LEU A 8 -5.78 11.21 -1.09
N ASN A 9 -5.38 12.43 -0.67
CA ASN A 9 -5.66 13.70 -1.36
C ASN A 9 -7.10 13.78 -1.91
N LEU A 10 -8.10 13.53 -1.06
CA LEU A 10 -9.52 13.62 -1.46
C LEU A 10 -10.04 15.07 -1.55
N ASP A 11 -9.23 16.07 -1.20
CA ASP A 11 -9.53 17.50 -1.33
C ASP A 11 -8.50 18.15 -2.26
N GLU A 12 -8.91 18.52 -3.48
CA GLU A 12 -8.10 19.20 -4.50
C GLU A 12 -7.74 20.66 -4.15
N THR A 13 -7.52 21.02 -2.88
CA THR A 13 -7.18 22.41 -2.55
C THR A 13 -5.91 22.55 -1.72
N GLN A 14 -4.89 23.03 -2.43
CA GLN A 14 -3.98 24.10 -2.01
C GLN A 14 -2.64 23.68 -1.35
N GLY A 15 -1.64 23.47 -2.21
CA GLY A 15 -0.32 24.08 -2.04
C GLY A 15 0.58 23.58 -0.91
N ASP A 16 0.35 22.38 -0.38
CA ASP A 16 1.33 21.72 0.47
C ASP A 16 2.27 20.90 -0.41
N ASP A 17 3.56 20.91 -0.09
CA ASP A 17 4.59 20.22 -0.85
C ASP A 17 4.29 18.71 -0.88
N ASP A 18 3.74 18.23 -2.00
CA ASP A 18 3.21 16.88 -2.26
C ASP A 18 4.25 15.76 -2.04
N THR A 19 5.49 16.14 -1.70
CA THR A 19 6.63 15.27 -1.38
C THR A 19 6.75 14.93 0.11
N THR A 20 5.87 15.42 0.98
CA THR A 20 5.98 15.22 2.44
C THR A 20 6.10 13.74 2.82
N ASP A 21 5.36 12.86 2.16
CA ASP A 21 5.37 11.40 2.41
C ASP A 21 6.70 10.73 2.03
N LEU A 22 7.54 11.38 1.21
CA LEU A 22 8.86 10.88 0.78
C LEU A 22 9.99 11.41 1.64
N LYS A 23 9.73 12.44 2.44
CA LYS A 23 10.71 13.05 3.34
C LYS A 23 10.72 12.37 4.70
N GLU A 24 9.60 11.76 5.08
CA GLU A 24 9.47 11.00 6.31
C GLU A 24 9.89 9.54 6.07
N PRO A 25 10.82 8.98 6.87
CA PRO A 25 11.24 7.59 6.73
C PRO A 25 10.15 6.59 7.20
N LEU A 26 9.07 7.08 7.81
CA LEU A 26 7.97 6.29 8.33
C LEU A 26 6.64 7.03 8.17
N LEU A 27 5.68 6.38 7.50
CA LEU A 27 4.31 6.82 7.39
C LEU A 27 3.38 5.77 8.01
N LEU A 28 2.46 6.20 8.86
CA LEU A 28 1.39 5.35 9.40
C LEU A 28 0.04 5.89 8.96
N ILE A 29 -0.70 5.07 8.23
CA ILE A 29 -2.08 5.34 7.81
C ILE A 29 -3.01 4.60 8.77
N ASP A 30 -3.69 5.35 9.64
CA ASP A 30 -4.67 4.77 10.57
C ASP A 30 -6.01 4.57 9.86
N THR A 31 -6.46 3.31 9.77
CA THR A 31 -7.73 2.90 9.16
C THR A 31 -8.84 2.65 10.19
N ALA A 32 -8.57 2.88 11.48
CA ALA A 32 -9.54 2.70 12.54
C ALA A 32 -10.76 3.62 12.36
N GLY A 33 -11.96 3.04 12.43
CA GLY A 33 -13.21 3.78 12.28
C GLY A 33 -13.58 4.13 10.84
N CYS A 34 -12.82 3.68 9.84
CA CYS A 34 -13.05 4.01 8.42
C CYS A 34 -13.97 3.01 7.70
N ALA A 35 -14.61 2.10 8.45
CA ALA A 35 -15.50 1.07 7.91
C ALA A 35 -14.84 0.15 6.84
N LEU A 36 -13.51 0.01 6.88
CA LEU A 36 -12.75 -0.92 6.03
C LEU A 36 -12.71 -2.29 6.71
N HIS A 37 -13.73 -3.11 6.45
CA HIS A 37 -13.91 -4.38 7.13
C HIS A 37 -13.08 -5.50 6.49
N GLU A 38 -12.45 -6.32 7.34
CA GLU A 38 -11.78 -7.55 6.92
C GLU A 38 -12.81 -8.58 6.42
N GLN A 39 -12.43 -9.30 5.36
CA GLN A 39 -13.16 -10.40 4.75
C GLN A 39 -12.29 -11.66 4.73
N VAL A 40 -12.90 -12.81 4.47
CA VAL A 40 -12.23 -14.12 4.39
C VAL A 40 -12.55 -14.77 3.06
N ASN A 41 -11.52 -15.17 2.31
CA ASN A 41 -11.68 -15.81 1.00
C ASN A 41 -12.06 -17.29 1.14
N ALA A 42 -12.34 -17.95 0.02
CA ALA A 42 -12.73 -19.37 0.01
C ALA A 42 -11.68 -20.32 0.60
N ALA A 43 -10.41 -19.91 0.63
CA ALA A 43 -9.30 -20.66 1.22
C ALA A 43 -9.13 -20.39 2.74
N GLY A 44 -10.02 -19.60 3.35
CA GLY A 44 -9.95 -19.25 4.77
C GLY A 44 -8.90 -18.18 5.09
N SER A 45 -8.36 -17.49 4.09
CA SER A 45 -7.37 -16.41 4.30
C SER A 45 -8.03 -15.04 4.32
N ARG A 46 -7.51 -14.17 5.20
CA ARG A 46 -8.04 -12.82 5.41
C ARG A 46 -7.56 -11.85 4.33
N PHE A 47 -8.41 -10.88 4.02
CA PHE A 47 -8.11 -9.75 3.13
C PHE A 47 -8.98 -8.53 3.48
N ASN A 48 -8.56 -7.34 3.10
CA ASN A 48 -9.29 -6.09 3.25
C ASN A 48 -9.14 -5.29 1.95
N GLU A 49 -10.21 -5.22 1.16
CA GLU A 49 -10.22 -4.51 -0.13
C GLU A 49 -10.00 -3.01 0.04
N GLY A 50 -10.50 -2.43 1.13
CA GLY A 50 -10.34 -1.00 1.43
C GLY A 50 -8.88 -0.64 1.71
N GLU A 51 -8.20 -1.45 2.51
CA GLU A 51 -6.76 -1.29 2.74
C GLU A 51 -5.93 -1.57 1.48
N ALA A 52 -6.34 -2.54 0.66
CA ALA A 52 -5.67 -2.81 -0.60
C ALA A 52 -5.73 -1.60 -1.56
N GLU A 53 -6.86 -0.88 -1.57
CA GLU A 53 -7.01 0.35 -2.36
C GLU A 53 -6.14 1.50 -1.83
N ILE A 54 -6.03 1.66 -0.51
CA ILE A 54 -5.10 2.63 0.10
C ILE A 54 -3.66 2.33 -0.31
N VAL A 55 -3.25 1.06 -0.22
CA VAL A 55 -1.91 0.61 -0.64
C VAL A 55 -1.71 0.89 -2.14
N ARG A 56 -2.71 0.62 -2.98
CA ARG A 56 -2.63 0.88 -4.42
C ARG A 56 -2.37 2.37 -4.71
N GLN A 57 -3.11 3.26 -4.06
CA GLN A 57 -2.93 4.70 -4.21
C GLN A 57 -1.56 5.16 -3.71
N HIS A 58 -1.11 4.66 -2.56
CA HIS A 58 0.19 5.02 -2.02
C HIS A 58 1.35 4.54 -2.92
N VAL A 59 1.28 3.31 -3.42
CA VAL A 59 2.26 2.78 -4.39
C VAL A 59 2.30 3.65 -5.65
N ALA A 60 1.14 4.03 -6.20
CA ALA A 60 1.07 4.92 -7.36
C ALA A 60 1.73 6.28 -7.07
N LYS A 61 1.49 6.87 -5.90
CA LYS A 61 2.14 8.13 -5.46
C LYS A 61 3.66 7.99 -5.39
N LEU A 62 4.17 6.92 -4.75
CA LEU A 62 5.61 6.65 -4.70
C LEU A 62 6.23 6.57 -6.12
N MET A 63 5.54 5.91 -7.06
CA MET A 63 5.99 5.81 -8.44
C MET A 63 5.97 7.15 -9.18
N GLN A 64 4.93 7.97 -8.96
CA GLN A 64 4.83 9.33 -9.53
C GLN A 64 5.98 10.23 -9.09
N HIS A 65 6.51 10.01 -7.89
CA HIS A 65 7.68 10.72 -7.39
C HIS A 65 9.03 10.07 -7.75
N GLY A 66 9.03 9.12 -8.69
CA GLY A 66 10.23 8.62 -9.34
C GLY A 66 10.81 7.34 -8.75
N LEU A 67 10.14 6.70 -7.77
CA LEU A 67 10.51 5.35 -7.39
C LEU A 67 10.09 4.37 -8.49
N THR A 68 10.87 3.31 -8.63
CA THR A 68 10.58 2.22 -9.56
C THR A 68 10.08 0.99 -8.83
N ALA A 69 9.32 0.13 -9.51
CA ALA A 69 8.78 -1.09 -8.92
C ALA A 69 9.83 -1.98 -8.20
N PRO A 70 11.07 -2.14 -8.71
CA PRO A 70 12.11 -2.88 -7.99
C PRO A 70 12.59 -2.24 -6.67
N GLN A 71 12.28 -0.96 -6.42
CA GLN A 71 12.63 -0.26 -5.18
C GLN A 71 11.54 -0.36 -4.10
N ILE A 72 10.38 -0.91 -4.44
CA ILE A 72 9.21 -1.02 -3.54
C ILE A 72 8.88 -2.50 -3.34
N ALA A 73 8.67 -2.92 -2.09
CA ALA A 73 7.98 -4.16 -1.76
C ALA A 73 6.70 -3.86 -1.00
N VAL A 74 5.63 -4.57 -1.33
CA VAL A 74 4.39 -4.57 -0.55
C VAL A 74 4.32 -5.87 0.24
N ILE A 75 4.18 -5.76 1.56
CA ILE A 75 4.14 -6.91 2.47
C ILE A 75 2.83 -6.97 3.26
N THR A 76 2.34 -8.18 3.51
CA THR A 76 1.12 -8.37 4.31
C THR A 76 1.14 -9.72 5.02
N PRO A 77 0.56 -9.88 6.21
CA PRO A 77 0.59 -11.17 6.92
C PRO A 77 -0.26 -12.27 6.26
N TYR A 78 -1.24 -11.91 5.41
CA TYR A 78 -2.23 -12.86 4.90
C TYR A 78 -2.12 -13.08 3.40
N ASN A 79 -2.12 -14.35 2.97
CA ASN A 79 -2.08 -14.70 1.55
C ASN A 79 -3.30 -14.19 0.77
N GLY A 80 -4.48 -14.13 1.39
CA GLY A 80 -5.66 -13.51 0.77
C GLY A 80 -5.44 -12.05 0.40
N GLN A 81 -4.73 -11.29 1.25
CA GLN A 81 -4.35 -9.91 0.96
C GLN A 81 -3.26 -9.83 -0.12
N VAL A 82 -2.29 -10.75 -0.13
CA VAL A 82 -1.30 -10.86 -1.22
C VAL A 82 -1.99 -11.04 -2.57
N GLU A 83 -2.96 -11.96 -2.66
CA GLU A 83 -3.73 -12.21 -3.88
C GLU A 83 -4.53 -10.97 -4.31
N THR A 84 -5.22 -10.33 -3.36
CA THR A 84 -6.00 -9.11 -3.61
C THR A 84 -5.13 -7.99 -4.19
N LEU A 85 -3.99 -7.70 -3.55
CA LEU A 85 -3.04 -6.69 -4.00
C LEU A 85 -2.43 -7.03 -5.36
N ARG A 86 -2.09 -8.30 -5.61
CA ARG A 86 -1.56 -8.72 -6.91
C ARG A 86 -2.56 -8.51 -8.04
N ASN A 87 -3.82 -8.84 -7.81
CA ASN A 87 -4.88 -8.64 -8.80
C ASN A 87 -5.08 -7.15 -9.13
N MET A 88 -4.93 -6.28 -8.13
CA MET A 88 -5.08 -4.83 -8.31
C MET A 88 -3.87 -4.17 -8.98
N LEU A 89 -2.64 -4.59 -8.64
CA LEU A 89 -1.43 -3.83 -8.95
C LEU A 89 -0.58 -4.41 -10.08
N LEU A 90 -0.58 -5.72 -10.32
CA LEU A 90 0.39 -6.32 -11.25
C LEU A 90 0.06 -6.12 -12.73
N SER A 91 -1.18 -5.74 -13.07
CA SER A 91 -1.53 -5.33 -14.44
C SER A 91 -0.83 -4.03 -14.83
N GLU A 92 -0.71 -3.08 -13.89
CA GLU A 92 -0.08 -1.78 -14.09
C GLU A 92 1.42 -1.80 -13.76
N TYR A 93 1.81 -2.52 -12.71
CA TYR A 93 3.19 -2.64 -12.24
C TYR A 93 3.68 -4.10 -12.19
N PRO A 94 3.93 -4.76 -13.34
CA PRO A 94 4.24 -6.20 -13.40
C PRO A 94 5.50 -6.65 -12.63
N LYS A 95 6.39 -5.70 -12.30
CA LYS A 95 7.65 -5.96 -11.60
C LYS A 95 7.58 -5.66 -10.09
N LEU A 96 6.42 -5.22 -9.58
CA LEU A 96 6.25 -4.90 -8.17
C LEU A 96 6.28 -6.18 -7.32
N GLU A 97 7.10 -6.18 -6.27
CA GLU A 97 7.14 -7.32 -5.35
C GLU A 97 6.00 -7.22 -4.34
N ILE A 98 5.12 -8.22 -4.31
CA ILE A 98 4.01 -8.32 -3.37
C ILE A 98 4.07 -9.70 -2.72
N ARG A 99 4.31 -9.77 -1.41
CA ARG A 99 4.57 -11.04 -0.70
C ARG A 99 3.99 -11.05 0.71
N SER A 100 3.89 -12.24 1.28
CA SER A 100 3.64 -12.38 2.71
C SER A 100 4.89 -12.03 3.52
N VAL A 101 4.72 -11.75 4.82
CA VAL A 101 5.86 -11.52 5.75
C VAL A 101 6.84 -12.70 5.71
N ASP A 102 6.36 -13.93 5.82
CA ASP A 102 7.20 -15.14 5.73
C ASP A 102 7.89 -15.25 4.37
N GLY A 103 7.20 -14.85 3.30
CA GLY A 103 7.78 -14.82 1.95
C GLY A 103 8.92 -13.81 1.85
N PHE A 104 8.84 -12.68 2.54
CA PHE A 104 9.82 -11.60 2.44
C PHE A 104 10.98 -11.72 3.44
N GLN A 105 11.09 -12.83 4.19
CA GLN A 105 12.16 -13.01 5.17
C GLN A 105 13.56 -12.93 4.54
N GLY A 106 14.40 -12.02 5.05
CA GLY A 106 15.73 -11.73 4.51
C GLY A 106 15.74 -10.88 3.24
N GLY A 107 14.57 -10.42 2.79
CA GLY A 107 14.43 -9.45 1.70
C GLY A 107 14.65 -8.02 2.18
N GLU A 108 15.26 -7.21 1.32
CA GLU A 108 15.45 -5.79 1.55
C GLU A 108 14.94 -5.00 0.34
N ARG A 109 14.28 -3.88 0.60
CA ARG A 109 13.92 -2.87 -0.41
C ARG A 109 14.11 -1.47 0.15
N PRO A 110 14.45 -0.49 -0.71
CA PRO A 110 14.48 0.91 -0.31
C PRO A 110 13.19 1.39 0.36
N VAL A 111 12.03 0.94 -0.13
CA VAL A 111 10.72 1.21 0.48
C VAL A 111 9.95 -0.09 0.65
N VAL A 112 9.33 -0.23 1.82
CA VAL A 112 8.41 -1.32 2.15
C VAL A 112 7.07 -0.69 2.56
N VAL A 113 6.00 -1.18 1.93
CA VAL A 113 4.60 -0.79 2.19
C VAL A 113 3.88 -1.95 2.86
#